data_AF-A0A7W8Q0H1-F1
#
_entry.id   AF-A0A7W8Q0H1-F1
#
_cell.length_a   1.000
_cell.length_b   1.000
_cell.length_c   1.000
_cell.angle_alpha   90.00
_cell.angle_beta   90.00
_cell.angle_gamma   90.00
#
_symmetry.space_group_name_H-M   'P 1'
#
loop_
_entity.id
_entity.type
_entity.pdbx_description
1 polymer ?
#
loop_
_entity_poly.entity_id
_entity_poly.type
_entity_poly.pdbx_seq_one_letter_code
_entity_poly.pdbx_strand_id
1 'polypeptide(L)'
;MGLDVRVDHLGNIFRTLHSESDDGSQRPLITGFHIDPVENAGTLDGCYGVLAWLTVARAFRQAGIKPQRSIIIGASTSEEGIRYQPDMMGSLVFAGGLSIEGALDTVGIDGTRLGDELKRIGYAR
;
A
#
# COMPACT_ATOMS: atom_id res chain seq x y z
N MET A 1 3.20 -17.32 1.57
CA MET A 1 1.75 -17.08 1.69
C MET A 1 1.00 -17.17 0.36
N GLY A 2 1.65 -17.08 -0.81
CA GLY A 2 0.96 -17.23 -2.10
C GLY A 2 0.01 -16.09 -2.44
N LEU A 3 0.30 -14.90 -1.92
CA LEU A 3 -0.44 -13.68 -2.23
C LEU A 3 0.12 -13.11 -3.54
N ASP A 4 -0.75 -12.72 -4.46
CA ASP A 4 -0.34 -11.92 -5.61
C ASP A 4 0.14 -10.56 -5.12
N VAL A 5 1.19 -10.01 -5.72
CA VAL A 5 1.81 -8.75 -5.30
C VAL A 5 1.85 -7.80 -6.47
N ARG A 6 1.22 -6.65 -6.29
CA ARG A 6 1.26 -5.54 -7.24
C ARG A 6 1.82 -4.31 -6.56
N VAL A 7 2.60 -3.56 -7.31
CA VAL A 7 3.08 -2.23 -6.93
C VAL A 7 2.61 -1.27 -8.00
N ASP A 8 1.96 -0.18 -7.62
CA ASP A 8 1.54 0.84 -8.58
C ASP A 8 2.65 1.85 -8.90
N HIS A 9 2.35 2.83 -9.76
CA HIS A 9 3.32 3.82 -10.23
C HIS A 9 3.81 4.77 -9.12
N LEU A 10 3.12 4.85 -7.98
CA LEU A 10 3.54 5.63 -6.81
C LEU A 10 4.15 4.75 -5.72
N GLY A 11 4.44 3.48 -6.01
CA GLY A 11 5.03 2.57 -5.04
C GLY A 11 4.06 2.00 -4.00
N ASN A 12 2.74 2.26 -4.11
CA ASN A 12 1.78 1.63 -3.20
C ASN A 12 1.84 0.12 -3.42
N ILE A 13 1.85 -0.63 -2.32
CA ILE A 13 1.96 -2.09 -2.36
C ILE A 13 0.60 -2.70 -2.11
N PHE A 14 0.15 -3.58 -3.01
CA PHE A 14 -1.08 -4.33 -2.87
C PHE A 14 -0.77 -5.82 -2.86
N ARG A 15 -1.26 -6.53 -1.84
CA ARG A 15 -1.20 -8.00 -1.77
C ARG A 15 -2.58 -8.60 -1.80
N THR A 16 -2.85 -9.45 -2.78
CA THR A 16 -4.17 -10.05 -2.99
C THR A 16 -4.19 -11.50 -2.50
N LEU A 17 -5.12 -11.79 -1.60
CA LEU A 17 -5.58 -13.15 -1.30
C LEU A 17 -6.84 -13.43 -2.12
N HIS A 18 -6.71 -14.24 -3.16
CA HIS A 18 -7.82 -14.56 -4.07
C HIS A 18 -8.89 -15.42 -3.40
N SER A 19 -10.16 -15.13 -3.70
CA SER A 19 -11.31 -16.00 -3.41
C SER A 19 -11.32 -17.23 -4.32
N GLU A 20 -12.29 -18.11 -4.12
CA GLU A 20 -12.55 -19.23 -5.04
C GLU A 20 -13.10 -18.74 -6.39
N SER A 21 -14.04 -17.80 -6.35
CA SER A 21 -14.62 -17.14 -7.52
C SER A 21 -13.95 -15.78 -7.73
N ASP A 22 -12.76 -15.79 -8.33
CA ASP A 22 -12.01 -14.57 -8.69
C ASP A 22 -12.14 -14.26 -10.20
N ASP A 23 -13.37 -14.38 -10.71
CA ASP A 23 -13.75 -14.14 -12.11
C ASP A 23 -14.16 -12.67 -12.39
N GLY A 24 -13.96 -11.79 -11.40
CA GLY A 24 -14.37 -10.38 -11.47
C GLY A 24 -15.86 -10.13 -11.20
N SER A 25 -16.66 -11.16 -10.89
CA SER A 25 -18.09 -10.99 -10.56
C SER A 25 -18.33 -10.30 -9.21
N GLN A 26 -17.33 -10.32 -8.33
CA GLN A 26 -17.38 -9.69 -7.01
C GLN A 26 -16.26 -8.69 -6.82
N ARG A 27 -16.58 -7.51 -6.27
CA ARG A 27 -15.55 -6.54 -5.87
C ARG A 27 -14.76 -7.07 -4.67
N PRO A 28 -13.43 -6.91 -4.67
CA PRO A 28 -12.60 -7.29 -3.54
C PRO A 28 -12.87 -6.40 -2.32
N LEU A 29 -12.56 -6.94 -1.14
CA LEU A 29 -12.41 -6.14 0.08
C LEU A 29 -10.99 -5.58 0.10
N ILE A 30 -10.85 -4.24 0.10
CA ILE A 30 -9.55 -3.58 0.23
C ILE A 30 -9.36 -3.03 1.63
N THR A 31 -8.13 -3.13 2.13
CA THR A 31 -7.69 -2.61 3.42
C THR A 31 -6.49 -1.72 3.17
N GLY A 32 -6.47 -0.50 3.69
CA GLY A 32 -5.36 0.44 3.48
C GLY A 32 -4.69 0.80 4.79
N PHE A 33 -3.36 0.71 4.82
CA PHE A 33 -2.48 1.15 5.91
C PHE A 33 -1.23 1.77 5.29
N HIS A 34 -0.21 2.03 6.09
CA HIS A 34 1.08 2.56 5.64
C HIS A 34 2.23 1.87 6.38
N ILE A 35 3.46 2.10 5.91
CA ILE A 35 4.68 1.55 6.51
C ILE A 35 5.77 2.62 6.69
N ASP A 36 5.56 3.84 6.19
CA ASP A 36 6.42 4.97 6.50
C ASP A 36 6.16 5.46 7.93
N PRO A 37 7.20 5.64 8.75
CA PRO A 37 7.09 6.16 10.11
C PRO A 37 7.35 7.67 10.18
N VAL A 38 6.97 8.29 11.30
CA VAL A 38 7.46 9.62 11.71
C VAL A 38 8.64 9.55 12.68
N GLU A 39 9.33 10.68 12.88
CA GLU A 39 10.29 10.82 13.98
C GLU A 39 9.56 10.66 15.33
N ASN A 40 10.08 9.78 16.19
CA ASN A 40 9.44 9.40 17.47
C ASN A 40 8.07 8.70 17.33
N ALA A 41 7.76 8.11 16.17
CA ALA A 41 6.57 7.29 16.00
C ALA A 41 6.54 6.10 16.97
N GLY A 42 5.33 5.72 17.41
CA GLY A 42 5.14 4.42 18.05
C GLY A 42 5.47 3.30 17.06
N THR A 43 6.08 2.20 17.53
CA THR A 43 6.51 1.08 16.67
C THR A 43 5.37 0.34 15.95
N LEU A 44 4.12 0.72 16.20
CA LEU A 44 2.93 0.07 15.68
C LEU A 44 2.16 0.94 14.68
N ASP A 45 2.51 2.22 14.55
CA ASP A 45 1.77 3.12 13.68
C ASP A 45 1.90 2.69 12.22
N GLY A 46 0.77 2.65 11.50
CA GLY A 46 0.61 2.09 10.16
C GLY A 46 0.90 0.59 10.04
N CYS A 47 2.14 0.20 10.31
CA CYS A 47 2.69 -1.13 10.05
C CYS A 47 1.95 -2.25 10.80
N TYR A 48 1.38 -1.98 11.99
CA TYR A 48 0.58 -2.96 12.70
C TYR A 48 -0.65 -3.39 11.89
N GLY A 49 -1.31 -2.45 11.21
CA GLY A 49 -2.47 -2.76 10.38
C GLY A 49 -2.11 -3.66 9.20
N VAL A 50 -0.99 -3.40 8.54
CA VAL A 50 -0.45 -4.29 7.48
C VAL A 50 -0.18 -5.69 8.04
N LEU A 51 0.49 -5.79 9.20
CA LEU A 51 0.82 -7.07 9.84
C LEU A 51 -0.43 -7.82 10.31
N ALA A 52 -1.44 -7.13 10.83
CA ALA A 52 -2.71 -7.71 11.25
C ALA A 52 -3.43 -8.39 10.07
N TRP A 53 -3.51 -7.73 8.91
CA TRP A 53 -4.13 -8.32 7.73
C TRP A 53 -3.31 -9.41 7.07
N LEU A 54 -1.97 -9.33 7.10
CA LEU A 54 -1.12 -10.46 6.70
C LEU A 54 -1.33 -11.66 7.62
N THR A 55 -1.62 -11.44 8.90
CA THR A 55 -1.96 -12.51 9.85
C THR A 55 -3.31 -13.14 9.52
N VAL A 56 -4.32 -12.34 9.16
CA VAL A 56 -5.61 -12.85 8.67
C VAL A 56 -5.40 -13.70 7.41
N ALA A 57 -4.62 -13.21 6.44
CA ALA A 57 -4.33 -13.97 5.22
C ALA A 57 -3.59 -15.30 5.53
N ARG A 58 -2.65 -15.28 6.48
CA ARG A 58 -1.99 -16.49 6.97
C ARG A 58 -2.98 -17.47 7.60
N ALA A 59 -3.95 -17.00 8.38
CA ALA A 59 -4.97 -17.85 9.00
C ALA A 59 -5.84 -18.57 7.95
N PHE A 60 -6.31 -17.86 6.92
CA PHE A 60 -7.03 -18.48 5.78
C PHE A 60 -6.21 -19.61 5.15
N ARG A 61 -4.93 -19.34 4.87
CA ARG A 61 -4.02 -20.31 4.27
C ARG A 61 -3.79 -21.53 5.15
N GLN A 62 -3.62 -21.33 6.46
CA GLN A 62 -3.41 -22.44 7.41
C GLN A 62 -4.68 -23.29 7.58
N ALA A 63 -5.85 -22.67 7.53
CA ALA A 63 -7.13 -23.37 7.61
C ALA A 63 -7.54 -24.05 6.29
N GLY A 64 -6.81 -23.83 5.19
CA GLY A 64 -7.12 -24.42 3.89
C GLY A 64 -8.42 -23.90 3.26
N ILE A 65 -8.93 -22.76 3.73
CA ILE A 65 -10.16 -22.13 3.24
C ILE A 65 -9.83 -20.85 2.46
N LYS A 66 -10.64 -20.54 1.45
CA LYS A 66 -10.56 -19.27 0.71
C LYS A 66 -11.62 -18.29 1.23
N PRO A 67 -11.35 -16.97 1.18
CA PRO A 67 -12.35 -15.98 1.52
C PRO A 67 -13.47 -15.97 0.47
N GLN A 68 -14.66 -15.51 0.86
CA GLN A 68 -15.80 -15.38 -0.08
C GLN A 68 -15.54 -14.34 -1.17
N ARG A 69 -14.82 -13.27 -0.84
CA ARG A 69 -14.35 -12.22 -1.76
C ARG A 69 -12.85 -12.10 -1.64
N SER A 70 -12.17 -11.79 -2.75
CA SER A 70 -10.73 -11.50 -2.73
C SER A 70 -10.43 -10.38 -1.73
N ILE A 71 -9.36 -10.53 -0.96
CA ILE A 71 -8.92 -9.55 0.04
C ILE A 71 -7.64 -8.89 -0.47
N ILE A 72 -7.63 -7.58 -0.59
CA ILE A 72 -6.48 -6.78 -1.00
C ILE A 72 -5.94 -6.05 0.23
N ILE A 73 -4.69 -6.35 0.57
CA ILE A 73 -3.95 -5.75 1.67
C ILE A 73 -3.03 -4.67 1.08
N GLY A 74 -3.37 -3.41 1.32
CA GLY A 74 -2.64 -2.24 0.83
C GLY A 74 -1.69 -1.65 1.87
N ALA A 75 -0.52 -1.22 1.41
CA ALA A 75 0.38 -0.30 2.11
C ALA A 75 0.61 0.92 1.21
N SER A 76 0.09 2.06 1.63
CA SER A 76 0.17 3.35 0.94
C SER A 76 1.54 3.98 1.12
N THR A 77 2.01 4.64 0.07
CA THR A 77 3.26 5.43 0.07
C THR A 77 3.03 6.80 0.70
N SER A 78 3.94 7.23 1.57
CA SER A 78 4.00 8.60 2.12
C SER A 78 2.68 9.02 2.76
N GLU A 79 2.21 8.23 3.71
CA GLU A 79 0.97 8.52 4.42
C GLU A 79 1.17 9.63 5.45
N GLU A 80 2.30 9.64 6.15
CA GLU A 80 2.54 10.60 7.23
C GLU A 80 2.90 12.00 6.69
N GLY A 81 3.25 12.09 5.41
CA GLY A 81 3.58 13.35 4.75
C GLY A 81 4.88 14.02 5.23
N ILE A 82 5.69 13.37 6.07
CA ILE A 82 6.85 14.02 6.71
C ILE A 82 7.92 14.41 5.70
N ARG A 83 8.33 13.45 4.85
CA ARG A 83 9.40 13.71 3.86
C ARG A 83 8.86 14.45 2.64
N TYR A 84 7.64 14.12 2.19
CA TYR A 84 6.98 14.66 1.00
C TYR A 84 5.54 15.03 1.33
N GLN A 85 5.13 16.24 0.94
CA GLN A 85 3.77 16.76 1.19
C GLN A 85 2.92 16.68 -0.09
N PRO A 86 1.60 16.46 -0.01
CA PRO A 86 0.80 16.33 1.22
C PRO A 86 0.95 14.96 1.90
N ASP A 87 0.37 14.85 3.09
CA ASP A 87 0.07 13.58 3.73
C ASP A 87 -0.84 12.71 2.84
N MET A 88 -0.93 11.42 3.17
CA MET A 88 -1.78 10.43 2.50
C MET A 88 -1.52 10.30 0.99
N MET A 89 -0.34 10.66 0.50
CA MET A 89 -0.10 10.87 -0.93
C MET A 89 -0.44 9.64 -1.79
N GLY A 90 -0.02 8.46 -1.35
CA GLY A 90 -0.31 7.19 -2.02
C GLY A 90 -1.80 6.89 -2.17
N SER A 91 -2.57 7.06 -1.10
CA SER A 91 -4.01 6.82 -1.12
C SER A 91 -4.76 7.94 -1.85
N LEU A 92 -4.26 9.18 -1.81
CA LEU A 92 -4.82 10.32 -2.51
C LEU A 92 -4.67 10.16 -4.04
N VAL A 93 -3.51 9.71 -4.52
CA VAL A 93 -3.31 9.35 -5.93
C VAL A 93 -4.22 8.17 -6.32
N PHE A 94 -4.29 7.13 -5.49
CA PHE A 94 -5.16 5.97 -5.74
C PHE A 94 -6.65 6.36 -5.84
N ALA A 95 -7.10 7.29 -5.01
CA ALA A 95 -8.47 7.81 -5.02
C ALA A 95 -8.73 8.85 -6.12
N GLY A 96 -7.70 9.27 -6.87
CA GLY A 96 -7.80 10.29 -7.92
C GLY A 96 -7.85 11.74 -7.40
N GLY A 97 -7.49 11.97 -6.13
CA GLY A 97 -7.42 13.30 -5.52
C GLY A 97 -6.13 14.07 -5.83
N LEU A 98 -5.08 13.37 -6.28
CA LEU A 98 -3.80 13.95 -6.71
C LEU A 98 -3.34 13.24 -7.99
N SER A 99 -2.79 13.98 -8.96
CA SER A 99 -2.25 13.35 -10.16
C SER A 99 -0.97 12.58 -9.86
N ILE A 100 -0.75 11.48 -10.58
CA ILE A 100 0.47 10.68 -10.44
C ILE A 100 1.72 11.52 -10.77
N GLU A 101 1.64 12.35 -11.80
CA GLU A 101 2.74 13.25 -12.19
C GLU A 101 3.05 14.27 -11.10
N GLY A 102 2.01 14.89 -10.53
CA GLY A 102 2.16 15.89 -9.47
C GLY A 102 2.76 15.29 -8.20
N ALA A 103 2.34 14.08 -7.83
CA ALA A 103 2.92 13.35 -6.72
C ALA A 103 4.41 13.01 -6.98
N LEU A 104 4.74 12.43 -8.15
CA LEU A 104 6.11 12.05 -8.50
C LEU A 104 7.07 13.24 -8.57
N ASP A 105 6.58 14.42 -8.95
CA ASP A 105 7.37 15.66 -9.01
C ASP A 105 7.50 16.38 -7.66
N THR A 106 6.91 15.84 -6.59
CA THR A 106 7.01 16.43 -5.25
C THR A 106 8.47 16.43 -4.77
N VAL A 107 8.94 17.62 -4.37
CA VAL A 107 10.25 17.81 -3.74
C VAL A 107 10.08 17.74 -2.23
N GLY A 108 10.86 16.87 -1.60
CA GLY A 108 10.84 16.66 -0.16
C GLY A 108 11.61 17.73 0.62
N ILE A 109 11.49 17.68 1.94
CA ILE A 109 12.15 18.62 2.86
C ILE A 109 13.69 18.57 2.79
N ASP A 110 14.23 17.49 2.24
CA ASP A 110 15.66 17.24 2.03
C ASP A 110 16.13 17.64 0.61
N GLY A 111 15.25 18.21 -0.21
CA GLY A 111 15.52 18.62 -1.59
C GLY A 111 15.49 17.49 -2.62
N THR A 112 15.18 16.25 -2.20
CA THR A 112 15.05 15.12 -3.13
C THR A 112 13.68 15.09 -3.79
N ARG A 113 13.56 14.51 -4.99
CA ARG A 113 12.28 14.36 -5.70
C ARG A 113 11.72 12.96 -5.49
N LEU A 114 10.43 12.85 -5.16
CA LEU A 114 9.79 11.57 -4.81
C LEU A 114 9.99 10.50 -5.89
N GLY A 115 9.74 10.84 -7.15
CA GLY A 115 9.88 9.90 -8.26
C GLY A 115 11.30 9.35 -8.43
N ASP A 116 12.32 10.17 -8.17
CA ASP A 116 13.72 9.73 -8.23
C ASP A 116 14.04 8.77 -7.09
N GLU A 117 13.50 9.02 -5.90
CA GLU A 117 13.69 8.16 -4.74
C GLU A 117 12.93 6.84 -4.87
N LEU A 118 11.69 6.85 -5.37
CA LEU A 118 10.94 5.64 -5.71
C LEU A 118 11.67 4.80 -6.75
N LYS A 119 12.26 5.43 -7.77
CA LYS A 119 13.12 4.75 -8.75
C LYS A 119 14.36 4.16 -8.10
N ARG A 120 15.03 4.91 -7.22
CA ARG A 120 16.23 4.46 -6.49
C ARG A 120 15.98 3.19 -5.68
N ILE A 121 14.81 3.07 -5.05
CA ILE A 121 14.43 1.88 -4.26
C ILE A 121 13.73 0.78 -5.08
N GLY A 122 13.47 0.99 -6.38
CA GLY A 122 12.86 0.01 -7.28
C GLY A 122 11.32 -0.06 -7.22
N TYR A 123 10.67 1.01 -6.75
CA TYR A 123 9.22 1.13 -6.59
C TYR A 123 8.55 2.11 -7.58
N ALA A 124 9.31 2.74 -8.46
CA ALA A 124 8.78 3.37 -9.68
C ALA A 124 8.97 2.42 -10.86
N ARG A 125 7.90 2.11 -11.60
CA ARG A 125 7.91 1.28 -12.82
C ARG A 125 7.14 1.95 -13.92
#